data_AF-A0A937DMZ2-F1
#
_entry.id   AF-A0A937DMZ2-F1
#
_cell.length_a   1.000
_cell.length_b   1.000
_cell.length_c   1.000
_cell.angle_alpha   90.00
_cell.angle_beta   90.00
_cell.angle_gamma   90.00
#
_symmetry.space_group_name_H-M   'P 1'
#
loop_
_entity.id
_entity.type
_entity.pdbx_description
1 polymer ?
#
loop_
_entity_poly.entity_id
_entity_poly.type
_entity_poly.pdbx_seq_one_letter_code
_entity_poly.pdbx_strand_id
1 'polypeptide(L)'
;MLMGRRRINTEISTEGLGHLVRAYAAITTYLPQYVELEQQIVAMYNTAAKKPVTYSDISRILRTSPSAKENVARRVAWTSQHIFGLQAKCVNYPIVQHADEPKLDGSVFRSYRSPVVDQVSKSLGIDAKAVKYHTLVPKIEQTHYANRIDSVLIDAAQETVYCVKGCLASQVEANRRREPLSGGACPLLFASDRPLENVHVPTQHLRGLLLAMWSLNCAFPNMTVKGLFIVVDDPEAGWEFQAHALTYSELDLSVLKGRTTDISATQLLASSTTLKKNGIDIQSFERVANIPVKDPLSALPMDRATRSHMILNAMWVRQASSDKLSTSSMTSLGQAVEQRHMISYPADLLRHDIEDCLEQRGLVERPFGGVNAKRYALTPEGIAHILLLRRQFARDQIPLTHIDADAHILAPVRKQAALWARHHDGINVTD
;
A
#
# COMPACT_ATOMS: atom_id res chain seq x y z
N MET A 1 -27.02 17.23 40.95
CA MET A 1 -25.77 16.64 40.46
C MET A 1 -26.02 16.00 39.10
N LEU A 2 -25.60 16.69 38.04
CA LEU A 2 -25.71 16.23 36.66
C LEU A 2 -24.56 15.29 36.35
N MET A 3 -24.82 13.98 36.24
CA MET A 3 -23.87 13.06 35.62
C MET A 3 -23.90 13.28 34.11
N GLY A 4 -22.84 13.91 33.59
CA GLY A 4 -22.64 14.11 32.17
C GLY A 4 -22.53 12.78 31.45
N ARG A 5 -23.55 12.43 30.66
CA ARG A 5 -23.45 11.47 29.56
C ARG A 5 -22.38 11.98 28.61
N ARG A 6 -21.15 11.49 28.73
CA ARG A 6 -20.16 11.61 27.65
C ARG A 6 -20.76 10.89 26.44
N ARG A 7 -21.23 11.67 25.46
CA ARG A 7 -21.40 11.17 24.09
C ARG A 7 -20.02 10.69 23.67
N ILE A 8 -19.83 9.37 23.63
CA ILE A 8 -18.74 8.77 22.89
C ILE A 8 -18.96 9.24 21.44
N ASN A 9 -18.08 10.09 20.94
CA ASN A 9 -18.05 10.40 19.52
C ASN A 9 -17.89 9.07 18.79
N THR A 10 -18.93 8.67 18.06
CA THR A 10 -19.03 7.43 17.27
C THR A 10 -18.20 7.53 16.00
N GLU A 11 -16.97 8.01 16.10
CA GLU A 11 -15.94 7.65 15.13
C GLU A 11 -15.53 6.23 15.46
N ILE A 12 -16.13 5.29 14.73
CA ILE A 12 -15.80 3.87 14.73
C ILE A 12 -14.31 3.74 14.41
N SER A 13 -13.49 3.66 15.46
CA SER A 13 -12.07 3.37 15.34
C SER A 13 -11.91 1.86 15.17
N THR A 14 -11.07 1.44 14.22
CA THR A 14 -10.66 0.05 14.04
C THR A 14 -9.95 -0.50 15.29
N GLU A 15 -9.43 0.39 16.13
CA GLU A 15 -8.97 0.10 17.49
C GLU A 15 -10.12 -0.40 18.38
N GLY A 16 -11.25 0.30 18.41
CA GLY A 16 -12.45 -0.13 19.13
C GLY A 16 -12.93 -1.52 18.69
N LEU A 17 -12.88 -1.84 17.38
CA LEU A 17 -13.32 -3.14 16.87
C LEU A 17 -12.49 -4.28 17.45
N GLY A 18 -11.16 -4.16 17.43
CA GLY A 18 -10.32 -5.24 17.94
C GLY A 18 -10.39 -5.39 19.46
N HIS A 19 -10.57 -4.30 20.21
CA HIS A 19 -10.87 -4.41 21.65
C HIS A 19 -12.17 -5.18 21.90
N LEU A 20 -13.23 -4.86 21.18
CA LEU A 20 -14.52 -5.55 21.30
C LEU A 20 -14.43 -7.02 20.88
N VAL A 21 -13.74 -7.32 19.78
CA VAL A 21 -13.55 -8.70 19.30
C VAL A 21 -12.71 -9.53 20.26
N ARG A 22 -11.65 -8.96 20.84
CA ARG A 22 -10.85 -9.66 21.87
C ARG A 22 -11.65 -9.90 23.14
N ALA A 23 -12.40 -8.90 23.61
CA ALA A 23 -13.29 -9.05 24.76
C ALA A 23 -14.36 -10.12 24.49
N TYR A 24 -14.98 -10.08 23.31
CA TYR A 24 -15.93 -11.09 22.86
C TYR A 24 -15.30 -12.48 22.85
N ALA A 25 -14.16 -12.66 22.19
CA ALA A 25 -13.44 -13.94 22.14
C ALA A 25 -13.09 -14.49 23.53
N ALA A 26 -12.68 -13.62 24.47
CA ALA A 26 -12.32 -14.02 25.84
C ALA A 26 -13.54 -14.37 26.72
N ILE A 27 -14.70 -13.73 26.49
CA ILE A 27 -15.90 -13.83 27.32
C ILE A 27 -16.88 -14.89 26.78
N THR A 28 -16.70 -15.39 25.56
CA THR A 28 -17.56 -16.44 24.97
C THR A 28 -17.72 -17.73 25.81
N THR A 29 -16.89 -17.91 26.84
CA THR A 29 -16.97 -18.98 27.83
C THR A 29 -17.77 -18.65 29.09
N TYR A 30 -18.06 -17.38 29.41
CA TYR A 30 -18.73 -16.97 30.65
C TYR A 30 -19.54 -15.66 30.50
N LEU A 31 -20.87 -15.70 30.72
CA LEU A 31 -21.78 -14.61 31.17
C LEU A 31 -22.59 -13.74 30.15
N PRO A 32 -23.68 -13.07 30.61
CA PRO A 32 -24.62 -12.24 29.82
C PRO A 32 -24.05 -10.98 29.14
N GLN A 33 -22.83 -10.54 29.47
CA GLN A 33 -22.15 -9.38 28.85
C GLN A 33 -21.87 -9.58 27.34
N TYR A 34 -22.07 -10.81 26.88
CA TYR A 34 -21.94 -11.29 25.52
C TYR A 34 -22.87 -10.57 24.50
N VAL A 35 -24.16 -10.38 24.84
CA VAL A 35 -25.15 -9.84 23.89
C VAL A 35 -24.87 -8.38 23.52
N GLU A 36 -24.39 -7.58 24.47
CA GLU A 36 -24.05 -6.17 24.23
C GLU A 36 -22.84 -6.04 23.30
N LEU A 37 -21.80 -6.87 23.50
CA LEU A 37 -20.62 -6.89 22.64
C LEU A 37 -20.97 -7.31 21.21
N GLU A 38 -21.84 -8.30 21.03
CA GLU A 38 -22.33 -8.69 19.70
C GLU A 38 -23.02 -7.52 19.00
N GLN A 39 -23.97 -6.87 19.68
CA GLN A 39 -24.69 -5.73 19.12
C GLN A 39 -23.74 -4.62 18.69
N GLN A 40 -22.70 -4.34 19.49
CA GLN A 40 -21.68 -3.34 19.14
C GLN A 40 -20.86 -3.77 17.92
N ILE A 41 -20.40 -5.03 17.85
CA ILE A 41 -19.66 -5.55 16.69
C ILE A 41 -20.53 -5.49 15.42
N VAL A 42 -21.78 -5.97 15.48
CA VAL A 42 -22.71 -5.94 14.35
C VAL A 42 -22.98 -4.51 13.88
N ALA A 43 -23.18 -3.58 14.82
CA ALA A 43 -23.37 -2.17 14.50
C ALA A 43 -22.14 -1.56 13.79
N MET A 44 -20.93 -1.91 14.23
CA MET A 44 -19.69 -1.46 13.57
C MET A 44 -19.58 -1.99 12.14
N TYR A 45 -19.88 -3.27 11.92
CA TYR A 45 -19.86 -3.88 10.59
C TYR A 45 -20.91 -3.28 9.65
N ASN A 46 -22.13 -3.11 10.12
CA ASN A 46 -23.20 -2.49 9.33
C ASN A 46 -22.89 -1.03 9.00
N THR A 47 -22.21 -0.31 9.88
CA THR A 47 -21.81 1.08 9.61
C THR A 47 -20.63 1.15 8.66
N ALA A 48 -19.64 0.25 8.80
CA ALA A 48 -18.51 0.17 7.89
C ALA A 48 -18.93 -0.24 6.49
N ALA A 49 -19.92 -1.13 6.37
CA ALA A 49 -20.50 -1.51 5.09
C ALA A 49 -21.01 -0.27 4.35
N LYS A 50 -21.83 0.60 4.99
CA LYS A 50 -22.46 1.77 4.36
C LYS A 50 -21.53 2.80 3.70
N LYS A 51 -20.22 2.72 3.92
CA LYS A 51 -19.24 3.66 3.38
C LYS A 51 -18.35 2.99 2.33
N PRO A 52 -18.06 3.65 1.20
CA PRO A 52 -17.07 3.14 0.27
C PRO A 52 -15.69 3.07 0.94
N VAL A 53 -14.87 2.10 0.54
CA VAL A 53 -13.49 2.00 1.00
C VAL A 53 -12.70 3.22 0.55
N THR A 54 -11.98 3.84 1.48
CA THR A 54 -11.14 5.02 1.25
C THR A 54 -9.64 4.74 1.40
N TYR A 55 -8.81 5.67 0.93
CA TYR A 55 -7.35 5.66 1.12
C TYR A 55 -6.96 5.45 2.59
N SER A 56 -7.65 6.13 3.51
CA SER A 56 -7.34 6.07 4.95
C SER A 56 -7.74 4.72 5.56
N ASP A 57 -8.83 4.11 5.08
CA ASP A 57 -9.34 2.83 5.57
C ASP A 57 -8.31 1.71 5.44
N ILE A 58 -7.61 1.64 4.30
CA ILE A 58 -6.68 0.54 4.01
C ILE A 58 -5.60 0.38 5.10
N SER A 59 -5.00 1.50 5.54
CA SER A 59 -4.03 1.48 6.65
C SER A 59 -4.68 1.39 8.02
N ARG A 60 -5.82 2.05 8.20
CA ARG A 60 -6.54 2.10 9.47
C ARG A 60 -7.01 0.72 9.90
N ILE A 61 -7.46 -0.12 8.96
CA ILE A 61 -7.90 -1.49 9.24
C ILE A 61 -6.74 -2.32 9.77
N LEU A 62 -5.51 -2.19 9.25
CA LEU A 62 -4.35 -2.92 9.79
C LEU A 62 -3.65 -2.21 10.95
N ARG A 63 -4.14 -1.04 11.35
CA ARG A 63 -3.47 -0.15 12.31
C ARG A 63 -2.02 0.15 11.94
N THR A 64 -1.68 0.13 10.66
CA THR A 64 -0.33 0.48 10.21
C THR A 64 -0.18 1.98 10.26
N SER A 65 0.84 2.48 10.99
CA SER A 65 1.27 3.88 10.94
C SER A 65 2.45 3.98 9.97
N PRO A 66 2.19 4.16 8.65
CA PRO A 66 3.27 4.37 7.68
C PRO A 66 4.11 5.59 8.07
N SER A 67 5.41 5.50 7.77
CA SER A 67 6.30 6.67 7.89
C SER A 67 5.83 7.82 6.98
N ALA A 68 6.24 9.05 7.30
CA ALA A 68 5.89 10.21 6.47
C ALA A 68 6.25 10.00 4.99
N LYS A 69 7.40 9.40 4.70
CA LYS A 69 7.85 9.08 3.33
C LYS A 69 6.97 8.02 2.65
N GLU A 70 6.58 6.97 3.37
CA GLU A 70 5.65 5.96 2.86
C GLU A 70 4.28 6.58 2.55
N ASN A 71 3.79 7.51 3.37
CA ASN A 71 2.55 8.22 3.09
C ASN A 71 2.61 9.03 1.78
N VAL A 72 3.72 9.72 1.51
CA VAL A 72 3.89 10.42 0.23
C VAL A 72 3.83 9.42 -0.93
N ALA A 73 4.63 8.35 -0.88
CA ALA A 73 4.66 7.37 -1.97
C ALA A 73 3.30 6.69 -2.19
N ARG A 74 2.58 6.34 -1.11
CA ARG A 74 1.23 5.77 -1.17
C ARG A 74 0.22 6.73 -1.79
N ARG A 75 0.27 8.01 -1.41
CA ARG A 75 -0.62 9.03 -1.96
C ARG A 75 -0.33 9.29 -3.43
N VAL A 76 0.94 9.38 -3.82
CA VAL A 76 1.37 9.47 -5.22
C VAL A 76 0.89 8.26 -6.02
N ALA A 77 1.04 7.04 -5.49
CA ALA A 77 0.56 5.81 -6.12
C ALA A 77 -0.96 5.76 -6.26
N TRP A 78 -1.69 6.24 -5.25
CA TRP A 78 -3.14 6.29 -5.24
C TRP A 78 -3.67 7.29 -6.28
N THR A 79 -3.09 8.48 -6.31
CA THR A 79 -3.44 9.52 -7.29
C THR A 79 -3.07 9.09 -8.72
N SER A 80 -1.88 8.52 -8.93
CA SER A 80 -1.45 8.05 -10.25
C SER A 80 -2.39 6.97 -10.80
N GLN A 81 -2.80 6.05 -9.95
CA GLN A 81 -3.76 5.01 -10.29
C GLN A 81 -5.12 5.60 -10.76
N HIS A 82 -5.60 6.69 -10.16
CA HIS A 82 -6.82 7.37 -10.60
C HIS A 82 -6.64 8.09 -11.94
N ILE A 83 -5.49 8.74 -12.16
CA ILE A 83 -5.20 9.46 -13.41
C ILE A 83 -5.19 8.49 -14.60
N PHE A 84 -4.56 7.33 -14.43
CA PHE A 84 -4.33 6.39 -15.54
C PHE A 84 -5.32 5.23 -15.59
N GLY A 85 -6.10 4.97 -14.53
CA GLY A 85 -6.97 3.81 -14.45
C GLY A 85 -6.21 2.47 -14.39
N LEU A 86 -4.96 2.50 -13.94
CA LEU A 86 -4.05 1.34 -13.91
C LEU A 86 -3.60 1.05 -12.49
N GLN A 87 -3.46 -0.22 -12.12
CA GLN A 87 -3.02 -0.61 -10.79
C GLN A 87 -1.60 -0.10 -10.51
N ALA A 88 -1.40 0.63 -9.42
CA ALA A 88 -0.08 1.04 -8.97
C ALA A 88 0.68 -0.13 -8.33
N LYS A 89 1.82 -0.49 -8.93
CA LYS A 89 2.76 -1.51 -8.44
C LYS A 89 4.00 -0.85 -7.84
N CYS A 90 4.87 -1.65 -7.20
CA CYS A 90 6.16 -1.18 -6.67
C CYS A 90 6.07 0.01 -5.69
N VAL A 91 5.03 0.08 -4.85
CA VAL A 91 4.82 1.27 -4.02
C VAL A 91 5.91 1.42 -2.97
N ASN A 92 6.68 2.51 -3.07
CA ASN A 92 7.89 2.74 -2.27
C ASN A 92 8.90 1.58 -2.36
N TYR A 93 9.16 1.02 -3.54
CA TYR A 93 10.14 -0.07 -3.74
C TYR A 93 11.54 0.46 -4.05
N PRO A 94 12.62 -0.22 -3.61
CA PRO A 94 13.95 0.09 -4.11
C PRO A 94 14.04 -0.22 -5.61
N ILE A 95 14.60 0.72 -6.37
CA ILE A 95 14.83 0.60 -7.81
C ILE A 95 15.96 -0.38 -8.05
N VAL A 96 17.04 -0.28 -7.27
CA VAL A 96 18.18 -1.20 -7.28
C VAL A 96 18.52 -1.56 -5.84
N GLN A 97 18.84 -2.83 -5.61
CA GLN A 97 19.36 -3.37 -4.37
C GLN A 97 20.75 -3.95 -4.63
N HIS A 98 21.64 -3.72 -3.66
CA HIS A 98 22.96 -4.35 -3.63
C HIS A 98 22.82 -5.70 -2.92
N ALA A 99 23.45 -6.73 -3.47
CA ALA A 99 23.66 -8.00 -2.80
C ALA A 99 25.16 -8.28 -2.75
N ASP A 100 25.67 -8.46 -1.53
CA ASP A 100 27.04 -8.87 -1.30
C ASP A 100 27.08 -10.40 -1.37
N GLU A 101 27.63 -10.93 -2.46
CA GLU A 101 27.76 -12.36 -2.68
C GLU A 101 29.19 -12.82 -2.33
N PRO A 102 29.36 -13.74 -1.37
CA PRO A 102 30.68 -14.28 -1.06
C PRO A 102 31.16 -15.15 -2.23
N LYS A 103 32.37 -14.88 -2.70
CA LYS A 103 33.07 -15.74 -3.66
C LYS A 103 33.79 -16.88 -2.93
N LEU A 104 34.12 -17.92 -3.69
CA LEU A 104 34.89 -19.08 -3.21
C LEU A 104 36.28 -18.71 -2.66
N ASP A 105 36.84 -17.59 -3.08
CA ASP A 105 38.14 -17.07 -2.61
C ASP A 105 38.03 -16.20 -1.34
N GLY A 106 36.84 -16.08 -0.75
CA GLY A 106 36.56 -15.24 0.42
C GLY A 106 36.40 -13.76 0.11
N SER A 107 36.55 -13.32 -1.14
CA SER A 107 36.22 -11.96 -1.56
C SER A 107 34.71 -11.78 -1.73
N VAL A 108 34.21 -10.55 -1.62
CA VAL A 108 32.79 -10.24 -1.80
C VAL A 108 32.59 -9.65 -3.20
N PHE A 109 31.73 -10.27 -4.00
CA PHE A 109 31.25 -9.70 -5.24
C PHE A 109 29.97 -8.90 -4.98
N ARG A 110 29.97 -7.63 -5.36
CA ARG A 110 28.74 -6.84 -5.36
C ARG A 110 27.92 -7.15 -6.60
N SER A 111 26.83 -7.88 -6.41
CA SER A 111 25.79 -8.02 -7.42
C SER A 111 24.72 -6.96 -7.22
N TYR A 112 24.06 -6.58 -8.31
CA TYR A 112 23.01 -5.58 -8.33
C TYR A 112 21.75 -6.23 -8.88
N ARG A 113 20.63 -6.04 -8.17
CA ARG A 113 19.32 -6.54 -8.58
C ARG A 113 18.29 -5.40 -8.57
N SER A 114 17.29 -5.46 -9.43
CA SER A 114 16.18 -4.49 -9.42
C SER A 114 14.84 -5.17 -9.11
N PRO A 115 14.31 -5.00 -7.89
CA PRO A 115 12.97 -5.48 -7.55
C PRO A 115 11.87 -4.88 -8.43
N VAL A 116 12.10 -3.67 -8.96
CA VAL A 116 11.18 -3.02 -9.90
C VAL A 116 11.16 -3.77 -11.23
N VAL A 117 12.32 -4.15 -11.77
CA VAL A 117 12.40 -4.97 -13.00
C VAL A 117 11.73 -6.33 -12.79
N ASP A 118 11.98 -6.99 -11.65
CA ASP A 118 11.37 -8.29 -11.34
C ASP A 118 9.84 -8.20 -11.28
N GLN A 119 9.31 -7.13 -10.66
CA GLN A 119 7.87 -6.91 -10.58
C GLN A 119 7.24 -6.64 -11.95
N VAL A 120 7.92 -5.90 -12.83
CA VAL A 120 7.43 -5.67 -14.20
C VAL A 120 7.47 -6.95 -15.03
N SER A 121 8.57 -7.71 -14.95
CA SER A 121 8.72 -9.03 -15.59
C SER A 121 7.58 -9.98 -15.19
N LYS A 122 7.33 -10.11 -13.88
CA LYS A 122 6.22 -10.92 -13.34
C LYS A 122 4.84 -10.46 -13.81
N SER A 123 4.65 -9.15 -13.94
CA SER A 123 3.36 -8.58 -14.36
C SER A 123 3.09 -8.78 -15.85
N LEU A 124 4.13 -8.70 -16.67
CA LEU A 124 4.03 -8.87 -18.12
C LEU A 124 4.10 -10.35 -18.55
N GLY A 125 4.66 -11.22 -17.69
CA GLY A 125 4.98 -12.60 -18.06
C GLY A 125 6.13 -12.69 -19.06
N ILE A 126 7.05 -11.72 -19.05
CA ILE A 126 8.17 -11.60 -19.99
C ILE A 126 9.47 -11.59 -19.20
N ASP A 127 10.46 -12.36 -19.65
CA ASP A 127 11.79 -12.37 -19.04
C ASP A 127 12.51 -11.04 -19.27
N ALA A 128 13.02 -10.45 -18.18
CA ALA A 128 13.80 -9.24 -18.25
C ALA A 128 15.18 -9.49 -18.87
N LYS A 129 15.63 -8.59 -19.75
CA LYS A 129 17.02 -8.59 -20.21
C LYS A 129 17.97 -8.17 -19.08
N ALA A 130 19.19 -8.68 -19.12
CA ALA A 130 20.23 -8.33 -18.16
C ALA A 130 20.57 -6.83 -18.23
N VAL A 131 20.60 -6.16 -17.06
CA VAL A 131 20.89 -4.73 -16.93
C VAL A 131 22.27 -4.53 -16.29
N LYS A 132 23.11 -3.68 -16.90
CA LYS A 132 24.48 -3.41 -16.43
C LYS A 132 24.53 -2.34 -15.33
N TYR A 133 23.94 -2.60 -14.17
CA TYR A 133 23.81 -1.62 -13.08
C TYR A 133 25.14 -0.99 -12.61
N HIS A 134 26.23 -1.75 -12.64
CA HIS A 134 27.55 -1.31 -12.19
C HIS A 134 28.07 -0.04 -12.89
N THR A 135 27.56 0.31 -14.08
CA THR A 135 28.01 1.50 -14.83
C THR A 135 27.28 2.78 -14.45
N LEU A 136 26.00 2.67 -14.06
CA LEU A 136 25.12 3.82 -13.85
C LEU A 136 24.90 4.12 -12.38
N VAL A 137 24.81 3.09 -11.54
CA VAL A 137 24.54 3.24 -10.10
C VAL A 137 25.55 4.18 -9.43
N PRO A 138 26.88 4.06 -9.63
CA PRO A 138 27.85 4.99 -9.02
C PRO A 138 27.69 6.45 -9.44
N LYS A 139 27.09 6.72 -10.61
CA LYS A 139 26.87 8.08 -11.12
C LYS A 139 25.61 8.73 -10.52
N ILE A 140 24.67 7.90 -10.08
CA ILE A 140 23.37 8.31 -9.56
C ILE A 140 23.33 8.26 -8.02
N GLU A 141 24.14 7.40 -7.40
CA GLU A 141 24.19 7.24 -5.96
C GLU A 141 24.95 8.35 -5.24
N GLN A 142 24.22 9.15 -4.47
CA GLN A 142 24.77 9.90 -3.34
C GLN A 142 24.00 9.65 -2.03
N THR A 143 22.90 8.88 -2.03
CA THR A 143 22.02 8.67 -0.86
C THR A 143 21.04 7.50 -1.06
N HIS A 144 20.97 6.60 -0.08
CA HIS A 144 20.22 5.33 -0.13
C HIS A 144 18.68 5.48 -0.28
N TYR A 145 18.09 6.62 0.11
CA TYR A 145 16.63 6.80 0.12
C TYR A 145 16.03 7.30 -1.20
N ALA A 146 16.78 7.99 -2.05
CA ALA A 146 16.28 8.41 -3.37
C ALA A 146 16.28 7.31 -4.42
N ASN A 147 16.87 6.16 -4.09
CA ASN A 147 16.90 4.99 -4.96
C ASN A 147 15.62 4.16 -4.87
N ARG A 148 14.53 4.68 -4.29
CA ARG A 148 13.22 4.01 -4.28
C ARG A 148 12.33 4.65 -5.34
N ILE A 149 11.36 3.94 -5.90
CA ILE A 149 10.31 4.47 -6.77
C ILE A 149 9.00 4.61 -5.97
N ASP A 150 8.15 5.57 -6.30
CA ASP A 150 6.90 5.77 -5.55
C ASP A 150 5.81 4.86 -6.09
N SER A 151 5.74 4.65 -7.41
CA SER A 151 5.00 3.55 -8.03
C SER A 151 5.45 3.28 -9.46
N VAL A 152 5.01 2.14 -9.99
CA VAL A 152 5.08 1.80 -11.42
C VAL A 152 3.69 1.40 -11.88
N LEU A 153 3.25 1.96 -13.02
CA LEU A 153 2.00 1.58 -13.68
C LEU A 153 2.36 0.86 -14.98
N ILE A 154 1.63 -0.21 -15.30
CA ILE A 154 1.90 -1.03 -16.48
C ILE A 154 0.63 -1.07 -17.32
N ASP A 155 0.72 -0.49 -18.51
CA ASP A 155 -0.30 -0.62 -19.55
C ASP A 155 0.20 -1.64 -20.58
N ALA A 156 -0.25 -2.89 -20.42
CA ALA A 156 0.12 -3.95 -21.34
C ALA A 156 -0.49 -3.77 -22.73
N ALA A 157 -1.65 -3.10 -22.84
CA ALA A 157 -2.32 -2.89 -24.12
C ALA A 157 -1.60 -1.83 -24.96
N GLN A 158 -1.03 -0.82 -24.32
CA GLN A 158 -0.23 0.23 -24.96
C GLN A 158 1.29 -0.04 -24.91
N GLU A 159 1.71 -1.23 -24.48
CA GLU A 159 3.11 -1.60 -24.29
C GLU A 159 3.90 -0.51 -23.52
N THR A 160 3.27 0.11 -22.52
CA THR A 160 3.83 1.28 -21.83
C THR A 160 4.03 1.01 -20.34
N VAL A 161 5.19 1.39 -19.81
CA VAL A 161 5.50 1.38 -18.38
C VAL A 161 5.71 2.81 -17.90
N TYR A 162 4.92 3.24 -16.92
CA TYR A 162 5.07 4.56 -16.30
C TYR A 162 5.85 4.42 -15.00
N CYS A 163 7.02 5.06 -14.93
CA CYS A 163 7.80 5.24 -13.71
C CYS A 163 7.28 6.48 -12.99
N VAL A 164 6.79 6.34 -11.76
CA VAL A 164 6.18 7.45 -11.04
C VAL A 164 7.01 7.84 -9.82
N LYS A 165 7.34 9.12 -9.77
CA LYS A 165 7.87 9.82 -8.61
C LYS A 165 7.00 10.99 -8.21
N GLY A 166 7.13 11.45 -6.96
CA GLY A 166 6.41 12.62 -6.53
C GLY A 166 6.92 13.24 -5.24
N CYS A 167 6.23 14.31 -4.84
CA CYS A 167 6.42 15.01 -3.58
C CYS A 167 5.12 15.70 -3.13
N LEU A 168 5.14 16.22 -1.91
CA LEU A 168 4.04 17.03 -1.39
C LEU A 168 4.15 18.49 -1.88
N ALA A 169 3.02 19.16 -2.00
CA ALA A 169 2.95 20.59 -2.33
C ALA A 169 3.77 21.45 -1.36
N SER A 170 3.70 21.18 -0.04
CA SER A 170 4.53 21.86 0.97
C SER A 170 6.04 21.73 0.73
N GLN A 171 6.51 20.63 0.11
CA GLN A 171 7.92 20.46 -0.22
C GLN A 171 8.33 21.34 -1.40
N VAL A 172 7.45 21.48 -2.40
CA VAL A 172 7.65 22.42 -3.50
C VAL A 172 7.69 23.86 -2.97
N GLU A 173 6.77 24.21 -2.08
CA GLU A 173 6.72 25.53 -1.47
C GLU A 173 7.99 25.83 -0.64
N ALA A 174 8.44 24.89 0.18
CA ALA A 174 9.64 25.03 0.98
C ALA A 174 10.91 25.22 0.12
N ASN A 175 10.97 24.57 -1.05
CA ASN A 175 12.07 24.74 -1.99
C ASN A 175 12.02 26.11 -2.66
N ARG A 176 10.83 26.58 -3.06
CA ARG A 176 10.65 27.91 -3.64
C ARG A 176 11.09 29.04 -2.70
N ARG A 177 10.73 28.97 -1.41
CA ARG A 177 11.11 29.99 -0.40
C ARG A 177 12.61 30.09 -0.15
N ARG A 178 13.39 29.08 -0.54
CA ARG A 178 14.85 29.05 -0.36
C ARG A 178 15.61 29.67 -1.53
N GLU A 179 14.93 29.96 -2.64
CA GLU A 179 15.49 30.72 -3.75
C GLU A 179 15.10 32.20 -3.58
N PRO A 180 16.04 33.15 -3.76
CA PRO A 180 15.74 34.57 -3.63
C PRO A 180 14.82 34.99 -4.79
N LEU A 181 13.51 35.02 -4.55
CA LEU A 181 12.54 35.52 -5.52
C LEU A 181 12.34 37.02 -5.35
N SER A 182 12.74 37.77 -6.37
CA SER A 182 12.25 39.12 -6.65
C SER A 182 10.79 39.05 -7.12
N GLY A 183 9.85 38.83 -6.19
CA GLY A 183 8.42 38.82 -6.48
C GLY A 183 7.61 38.11 -5.39
N GLY A 184 6.61 38.82 -4.85
CA GLY A 184 5.86 38.49 -3.63
C GLY A 184 5.47 37.01 -3.45
N ALA A 185 5.70 36.53 -2.23
CA ALA A 185 5.34 35.20 -1.79
C ALA A 185 3.81 35.01 -1.76
N CYS A 186 3.30 34.12 -2.59
CA CYS A 186 1.95 33.57 -2.45
C CYS A 186 2.12 32.11 -1.96
N PRO A 187 1.50 31.71 -0.83
CA PRO A 187 1.61 30.34 -0.35
C PRO A 187 0.99 29.38 -1.37
N LEU A 188 1.73 28.33 -1.74
CA LEU A 188 1.28 27.31 -2.69
C LEU A 188 0.36 26.31 -1.97
N LEU A 189 -0.88 26.72 -1.75
CA LEU A 189 -2.00 25.79 -1.85
C LEU A 189 -2.36 25.73 -3.33
N PHE A 190 -2.72 24.56 -3.87
CA PHE A 190 -3.22 24.49 -5.25
C PHE A 190 -4.27 25.58 -5.43
N ALA A 191 -4.00 26.53 -6.32
CA ALA A 191 -4.98 27.55 -6.65
C ALA A 191 -6.16 26.80 -7.28
N SER A 192 -7.37 27.04 -6.77
CA SER A 192 -8.56 26.29 -7.17
C SER A 192 -8.87 26.42 -8.67
N ASP A 193 -8.32 27.44 -9.32
CA ASP A 193 -8.57 27.87 -10.69
C ASP A 193 -7.38 27.72 -11.65
N ARG A 194 -6.15 27.50 -11.15
CA ARG A 194 -4.95 27.38 -11.99
C ARG A 194 -3.91 26.36 -11.50
N PRO A 195 -3.15 25.75 -12.43
CA PRO A 195 -1.94 24.99 -12.13
C PRO A 195 -0.96 25.77 -11.23
N LEU A 196 -0.22 25.08 -10.34
CA LEU A 196 0.99 25.60 -9.71
C LEU A 196 2.00 26.03 -10.78
N GLU A 197 2.63 27.17 -10.53
CA GLU A 197 3.72 27.75 -11.31
C GLU A 197 5.03 27.66 -10.48
N ASN A 198 6.20 27.66 -11.13
CA ASN A 198 7.51 27.58 -10.47
C ASN A 198 7.63 26.35 -9.55
N VAL A 199 7.45 25.17 -10.13
CA VAL A 199 7.49 23.87 -9.46
C VAL A 199 8.95 23.40 -9.31
N HIS A 200 9.60 23.83 -8.22
CA HIS A 200 10.96 23.41 -7.87
C HIS A 200 10.95 22.15 -6.99
N VAL A 201 11.44 21.04 -7.53
CA VAL A 201 11.42 19.73 -6.87
C VAL A 201 12.82 19.27 -6.48
N PRO A 202 12.98 18.38 -5.48
CA PRO A 202 14.29 17.85 -5.13
C PRO A 202 14.94 17.09 -6.30
N THR A 203 16.10 17.54 -6.76
CA THR A 203 16.86 16.93 -7.88
C THR A 203 17.13 15.44 -7.65
N GLN A 204 17.31 15.05 -6.39
CA GLN A 204 17.52 13.68 -5.97
C GLN A 204 16.35 12.74 -6.35
N HIS A 205 15.10 13.23 -6.32
CA HIS A 205 13.94 12.44 -6.74
C HIS A 205 13.95 12.21 -8.26
N LEU A 206 14.32 13.23 -9.04
CA LEU A 206 14.45 13.13 -10.49
C LEU A 206 15.58 12.18 -10.91
N ARG A 207 16.69 12.17 -10.18
CA ARG A 207 17.77 11.18 -10.37
C ARG A 207 17.29 9.75 -10.11
N GLY A 208 16.48 9.54 -9.08
CA GLY A 208 15.82 8.25 -8.83
C GLY A 208 14.88 7.86 -9.97
N LEU A 209 14.08 8.81 -10.47
CA LEU A 209 13.19 8.57 -11.62
C LEU A 209 13.99 8.17 -12.88
N LEU A 210 15.09 8.88 -13.19
CA LEU A 210 15.99 8.55 -14.29
C LEU A 210 16.54 7.12 -14.17
N LEU A 211 16.99 6.72 -12.97
CA LEU A 211 17.49 5.36 -12.73
C LEU A 211 16.42 4.31 -12.99
N ALA A 212 15.18 4.54 -12.54
CA ALA A 212 14.07 3.63 -12.78
C ALA A 212 13.76 3.51 -14.27
N MET A 213 13.66 4.65 -14.97
CA MET A 213 13.41 4.69 -16.41
C MET A 213 14.50 3.95 -17.18
N TRP A 214 15.77 4.24 -16.91
CA TRP A 214 16.89 3.56 -17.55
C TRP A 214 16.87 2.05 -17.30
N SER A 215 16.65 1.64 -16.05
CA SER A 215 16.64 0.22 -15.67
C SER A 215 15.57 -0.56 -16.44
N LEU A 216 14.36 0.01 -16.50
CA LEU A 216 13.23 -0.62 -17.19
C LEU A 216 13.39 -0.58 -18.71
N ASN A 217 13.92 0.50 -19.28
CA ASN A 217 14.15 0.61 -20.72
C ASN A 217 15.23 -0.37 -21.20
N CYS A 218 16.26 -0.63 -20.38
CA CYS A 218 17.25 -1.67 -20.66
C CYS A 218 16.68 -3.08 -20.53
N ALA A 219 15.87 -3.33 -19.49
CA ALA A 219 15.29 -4.65 -19.23
C ALA A 219 14.20 -5.02 -20.26
N PHE A 220 13.42 -4.05 -20.72
CA PHE A 220 12.25 -4.24 -21.58
C PHE A 220 12.29 -3.32 -22.80
N PRO A 221 13.20 -3.55 -23.78
CA PRO A 221 13.41 -2.65 -24.91
C PRO A 221 12.23 -2.58 -25.90
N ASN A 222 11.27 -3.50 -25.79
CA ASN A 222 10.05 -3.50 -26.61
C ASN A 222 8.92 -2.69 -25.95
N MET A 223 9.11 -2.19 -24.72
CA MET A 223 8.12 -1.38 -24.01
C MET A 223 8.52 0.10 -24.08
N THR A 224 7.53 0.98 -24.17
CA THR A 224 7.74 2.42 -24.01
C THR A 224 7.82 2.75 -22.51
N VAL A 225 8.95 3.29 -22.05
CA VAL A 225 9.12 3.71 -20.65
C VAL A 225 8.96 5.23 -20.52
N LYS A 226 7.99 5.67 -19.71
CA LYS A 226 7.67 7.10 -19.49
C LYS A 226 7.94 7.51 -18.05
N GLY A 227 8.60 8.65 -17.87
CA GLY A 227 8.83 9.26 -16.55
C GLY A 227 7.68 10.18 -16.16
N LEU A 228 7.16 10.01 -14.96
CA LEU A 228 6.12 10.86 -14.39
C LEU A 228 6.59 11.43 -13.05
N PHE A 229 6.39 12.73 -12.87
CA PHE A 229 6.55 13.39 -11.58
C PHE A 229 5.23 14.02 -11.14
N ILE A 230 4.75 13.62 -9.96
CA ILE A 230 3.46 14.05 -9.43
C ILE A 230 3.66 14.87 -8.15
N VAL A 231 3.16 16.09 -8.16
CA VAL A 231 3.01 16.89 -6.94
C VAL A 231 1.60 16.64 -6.42
N VAL A 232 1.47 16.22 -5.17
CA VAL A 232 0.18 15.99 -4.51
C VAL A 232 0.03 16.89 -3.29
N ASP A 233 -1.21 17.20 -2.92
CA ASP A 233 -1.52 17.89 -1.66
C ASP A 233 -0.90 17.17 -0.46
N ASP A 234 -0.62 17.94 0.60
CA ASP A 234 -0.31 17.40 1.91
C ASP A 234 -1.46 16.53 2.45
N PRO A 235 -1.17 15.54 3.32
CA PRO A 235 -2.22 14.81 4.02
C PRO A 235 -3.20 15.77 4.69
N GLU A 236 -4.50 15.45 4.66
CA GLU A 236 -5.60 16.26 5.24
C GLU A 236 -5.92 17.59 4.52
N ALA A 237 -5.06 18.08 3.62
CA ALA A 237 -5.29 19.33 2.90
C ALA A 237 -6.31 19.22 1.74
N GLY A 238 -6.43 18.03 1.14
CA GLY A 238 -7.29 17.82 -0.02
C GLY A 238 -6.89 16.61 -0.84
N TRP A 239 -7.17 16.65 -2.14
CA TRP A 239 -6.77 15.65 -3.14
C TRP A 239 -6.25 16.34 -4.42
N GLU A 240 -5.82 17.59 -4.30
CA GLU A 240 -5.29 18.32 -5.45
C GLU A 240 -3.92 17.77 -5.87
N PHE A 241 -3.64 17.81 -7.17
CA PHE A 241 -2.41 17.30 -7.75
C PHE A 241 -2.06 17.95 -9.10
N GLN A 242 -0.80 17.77 -9.49
CA GLN A 242 -0.28 17.98 -10.83
C GLN A 242 0.65 16.84 -11.23
N ALA A 243 0.46 16.31 -12.43
CA ALA A 243 1.29 15.25 -13.01
C ALA A 243 2.02 15.77 -14.24
N HIS A 244 3.34 15.75 -14.17
CA HIS A 244 4.27 16.19 -15.22
C HIS A 244 4.88 14.98 -15.93
N ALA A 245 4.84 14.97 -17.25
CA ALA A 245 5.63 14.06 -18.07
C ALA A 245 7.07 14.56 -18.17
N LEU A 246 8.01 13.65 -17.94
CA LEU A 246 9.44 13.93 -18.03
C LEU A 246 10.08 13.02 -19.07
N THR A 247 10.79 13.64 -20.00
CA THR A 247 11.61 13.01 -21.03
C THR A 247 13.03 12.73 -20.52
N TYR A 248 13.78 11.89 -21.22
CA TYR A 248 15.20 11.65 -20.89
C TYR A 248 16.06 12.91 -21.01
N SER A 249 15.77 13.81 -21.94
CA SER A 249 16.49 15.08 -22.10
C SER A 249 16.30 16.02 -20.92
N GLU A 250 15.10 16.04 -20.33
CA GLU A 250 14.80 16.85 -19.13
C GLU A 250 15.40 16.23 -17.86
N LEU A 251 15.67 14.92 -17.89
CA LEU A 251 16.25 14.16 -16.78
C LEU A 251 17.76 13.91 -16.93
N ASP A 252 18.42 14.55 -17.90
CA ASP A 252 19.84 14.31 -18.14
C ASP A 252 20.70 14.72 -16.94
N LEU A 253 21.76 13.95 -16.64
CA LEU A 253 22.63 14.22 -15.49
C LEU A 253 23.34 15.58 -15.58
N SER A 254 23.55 16.10 -16.79
CA SER A 254 24.08 17.46 -16.99
C SER A 254 23.07 18.57 -16.71
N VAL A 255 21.77 18.25 -16.72
CA VAL A 255 20.65 19.16 -16.36
C VAL A 255 20.37 19.08 -14.86
N LEU A 256 20.47 17.88 -14.27
CA LEU A 256 20.24 17.60 -12.84
C LEU A 256 21.42 18.05 -11.95
N LYS A 257 21.79 19.32 -12.06
CA LYS A 257 22.82 20.01 -11.27
C LYS A 257 22.16 20.78 -10.12
N GLY A 258 22.65 20.58 -8.90
CA GLY A 258 22.17 21.30 -7.71
C GLY A 258 21.27 20.47 -6.79
N ARG A 259 20.55 21.17 -5.90
CA ARG A 259 19.66 20.56 -4.89
C ARG A 259 18.21 20.48 -5.37
N THR A 260 17.79 21.46 -6.16
CA THR A 260 16.43 21.61 -6.70
C THR A 260 16.49 21.72 -8.22
N THR A 261 15.42 21.29 -8.88
CA THR A 261 15.25 21.38 -10.33
C THR A 261 13.85 21.90 -10.61
N ASP A 262 13.76 22.91 -11.47
CA ASP A 262 12.48 23.43 -11.96
C ASP A 262 11.90 22.49 -13.01
N ILE A 263 10.67 22.05 -12.80
CA ILE A 263 9.91 21.24 -13.76
C ILE A 263 8.72 22.00 -14.37
N SER A 264 8.64 23.31 -14.19
CA SER A 264 7.51 24.13 -14.67
C SER A 264 7.34 24.12 -16.19
N ALA A 265 8.45 24.06 -16.93
CA ALA A 265 8.45 24.03 -18.39
C ALA A 265 8.12 22.64 -18.98
N THR A 266 8.01 21.62 -18.14
CA THR A 266 7.75 20.24 -18.58
C THR A 266 6.28 20.05 -18.91
N GLN A 267 5.97 19.05 -19.76
CA GLN A 267 4.60 18.82 -20.20
C GLN A 267 3.69 18.44 -19.01
N LEU A 268 2.70 19.28 -18.72
CA LEU A 268 1.64 18.95 -17.77
C LEU A 268 0.65 17.97 -18.41
N LEU A 269 0.64 16.72 -17.94
CA LEU A 269 -0.27 15.68 -18.44
C LEU A 269 -1.66 15.77 -17.83
N ALA A 270 -1.73 15.99 -16.53
CA ALA A 270 -2.98 16.05 -15.79
C ALA A 270 -2.82 16.98 -14.59
N SER A 271 -3.92 17.63 -14.22
CA SER A 271 -4.00 18.41 -12.97
C SER A 271 -5.42 18.38 -12.45
N SER A 272 -5.58 18.59 -11.14
CA SER A 272 -6.89 18.70 -10.53
C SER A 272 -7.72 19.82 -11.12
N THR A 273 -7.11 20.95 -11.48
CA THR A 273 -7.79 22.06 -12.19
C THR A 273 -8.35 21.61 -13.53
N THR A 274 -7.59 20.86 -14.34
CA THR A 274 -8.04 20.35 -15.64
C THR A 274 -9.19 19.36 -15.47
N LEU A 275 -9.07 18.43 -14.52
CA LEU A 275 -10.11 17.43 -14.26
C LEU A 275 -11.40 18.07 -13.73
N LYS A 276 -11.32 19.07 -12.83
CA LYS A 276 -12.48 19.85 -12.37
C LYS A 276 -13.20 20.56 -13.50
N LYS A 277 -12.44 21.18 -14.43
CA LYS A 277 -13.02 21.82 -15.63
C LYS A 277 -13.77 20.81 -16.51
N ASN A 278 -13.38 19.55 -16.49
CA ASN A 278 -14.05 18.45 -17.18
C ASN A 278 -15.17 17.78 -16.35
N GLY A 279 -15.56 18.38 -15.21
CA GLY A 279 -16.65 17.89 -14.37
C GLY A 279 -16.30 16.73 -13.45
N ILE A 280 -15.00 16.39 -13.29
CA ILE A 280 -14.57 15.33 -12.39
C ILE A 280 -14.43 15.89 -10.96
N ASP A 281 -15.13 15.26 -10.02
CA ASP A 281 -14.98 15.54 -8.59
C ASP A 281 -13.67 14.98 -8.06
N ILE A 282 -12.73 15.85 -7.69
CA ILE A 282 -11.43 15.47 -7.15
C ILE A 282 -11.54 14.82 -5.78
N GLN A 283 -12.58 15.12 -5.00
CA GLN A 283 -12.78 14.47 -3.71
C GLN A 283 -13.11 12.98 -3.87
N SER A 284 -13.59 12.56 -5.05
CA SER A 284 -13.79 11.15 -5.36
C SER A 284 -12.49 10.33 -5.35
N PHE A 285 -11.31 10.97 -5.49
CA PHE A 285 -10.01 10.32 -5.41
C PHE A 285 -9.73 9.75 -4.02
N GLU A 286 -10.47 10.16 -2.98
CA GLU A 286 -10.39 9.50 -1.67
C GLU A 286 -10.79 8.02 -1.73
N ARG A 287 -11.67 7.66 -2.67
CA ARG A 287 -12.24 6.32 -2.83
C ARG A 287 -11.32 5.43 -3.68
N VAL A 288 -11.63 4.13 -3.71
CA VAL A 288 -10.90 3.19 -4.59
C VAL A 288 -11.18 3.51 -6.06
N ALA A 289 -10.13 3.54 -6.87
CA ALA A 289 -10.23 3.76 -8.31
C ALA A 289 -11.07 2.66 -8.98
N ASN A 290 -11.86 3.04 -9.99
CA ASN A 290 -12.69 2.10 -10.74
C ASN A 290 -11.87 1.32 -11.78
N ILE A 291 -11.14 0.30 -11.32
CA ILE A 291 -10.31 -0.56 -12.16
C ILE A 291 -11.04 -1.91 -12.37
N PRO A 292 -11.16 -2.41 -13.60
CA PRO A 292 -11.80 -3.70 -13.86
C PRO A 292 -10.93 -4.86 -13.37
N VAL A 293 -11.16 -5.30 -12.13
CA VAL A 293 -10.43 -6.42 -11.51
C VAL A 293 -11.40 -7.47 -10.95
N LYS A 294 -10.96 -8.73 -10.95
CA LYS A 294 -11.71 -9.84 -10.33
C LYS A 294 -11.66 -9.79 -8.80
N ASP A 295 -10.50 -9.42 -8.25
CA ASP A 295 -10.30 -9.28 -6.81
C ASP A 295 -10.25 -7.80 -6.44
N PRO A 296 -11.13 -7.31 -5.54
CA PRO A 296 -11.15 -5.91 -5.14
C PRO A 296 -9.82 -5.38 -4.56
N LEU A 297 -9.01 -6.24 -3.93
CA LEU A 297 -7.69 -5.84 -3.42
C LEU A 297 -6.70 -5.55 -4.56
N SER A 298 -6.93 -6.12 -5.75
CA SER A 298 -6.15 -5.77 -6.94
C SER A 298 -6.54 -4.41 -7.53
N ALA A 299 -7.60 -3.77 -7.06
CA ALA A 299 -7.92 -2.38 -7.40
C ALA A 299 -7.20 -1.38 -6.48
N LEU A 300 -6.44 -1.82 -5.49
CA LEU A 300 -5.66 -0.95 -4.60
C LEU A 300 -4.20 -0.87 -5.07
N PRO A 301 -3.45 0.19 -4.70
CA PRO A 301 -2.00 0.21 -4.87
C PRO A 301 -1.32 -0.92 -4.09
N MET A 302 -0.29 -1.56 -4.67
CA MET A 302 0.48 -2.66 -4.03
C MET A 302 1.45 -2.16 -2.95
N ASP A 303 0.94 -1.44 -1.97
CA ASP A 303 1.67 -0.96 -0.80
C ASP A 303 1.71 -2.00 0.34
N ARG A 304 2.41 -1.67 1.43
CA ARG A 304 2.56 -2.57 2.59
C ARG A 304 1.20 -3.00 3.16
N ALA A 305 0.30 -2.05 3.39
CA ALA A 305 -1.01 -2.33 3.97
C ALA A 305 -1.83 -3.25 3.07
N THR A 306 -1.86 -2.98 1.77
CA THR A 306 -2.61 -3.80 0.81
C THR A 306 -2.06 -5.21 0.72
N ARG A 307 -0.73 -5.40 0.69
CA ARG A 307 -0.13 -6.75 0.68
C ARG A 307 -0.39 -7.52 1.97
N SER A 308 -0.34 -6.86 3.12
CA SER A 308 -0.75 -7.47 4.40
C SER A 308 -2.22 -7.91 4.39
N HIS A 309 -3.13 -7.14 3.78
CA HIS A 309 -4.52 -7.56 3.56
C HIS A 309 -4.65 -8.75 2.63
N MET A 310 -3.84 -8.83 1.57
CA MET A 310 -3.80 -9.98 0.67
C MET A 310 -3.36 -11.26 1.41
N ILE A 311 -2.38 -11.15 2.31
CA ILE A 311 -1.97 -12.27 3.18
C ILE A 311 -3.14 -12.71 4.07
N LEU A 312 -3.80 -11.78 4.76
CA LEU A 312 -4.97 -12.10 5.60
C LEU A 312 -6.08 -12.78 4.79
N ASN A 313 -6.35 -12.29 3.58
CA ASN A 313 -7.34 -12.89 2.68
C ASN A 313 -6.94 -14.32 2.28
N ALA A 314 -5.67 -14.55 1.95
CA ALA A 314 -5.16 -15.88 1.61
C ALA A 314 -5.26 -16.86 2.79
N MET A 315 -4.94 -16.42 4.00
CA MET A 315 -5.10 -17.22 5.22
C MET A 315 -6.57 -17.50 5.52
N TRP A 316 -7.45 -16.51 5.33
CA TRP A 316 -8.89 -16.66 5.58
C TRP A 316 -9.52 -17.71 4.67
N VAL A 317 -9.18 -17.70 3.38
CA VAL A 317 -9.69 -18.69 2.42
C VAL A 317 -9.37 -20.12 2.86
N ARG A 318 -8.19 -20.35 3.45
CA ARG A 318 -7.79 -21.66 4.00
C ARG A 318 -8.52 -21.98 5.31
N GLN A 319 -8.61 -21.01 6.22
CA GLN A 319 -9.25 -21.19 7.52
C GLN A 319 -10.77 -21.41 7.41
N ALA A 320 -11.44 -20.73 6.47
CA ALA A 320 -12.90 -20.82 6.28
C ALA A 320 -13.35 -22.24 5.90
N SER A 321 -12.49 -23.01 5.22
CA SER A 321 -12.75 -24.41 4.86
C SER A 321 -12.26 -25.43 5.89
N SER A 322 -11.67 -24.99 7.01
CA SER A 322 -11.02 -25.87 7.98
C SER A 322 -11.76 -25.91 9.32
N ASP A 323 -11.83 -27.10 9.92
CA ASP A 323 -12.26 -27.32 11.31
C ASP A 323 -11.09 -27.33 12.30
N LYS A 324 -9.88 -27.09 11.81
CA LYS A 324 -8.62 -26.98 12.55
C LYS A 324 -8.02 -25.58 12.39
N LEU A 325 -7.08 -25.21 13.25
CA LEU A 325 -6.21 -24.04 13.04
C LEU A 325 -5.39 -24.28 11.78
N SER A 326 -5.69 -23.53 10.72
CA SER A 326 -4.92 -23.63 9.49
C SER A 326 -3.63 -22.84 9.62
N THR A 327 -2.51 -23.53 9.44
CA THR A 327 -1.18 -22.98 9.60
C THR A 327 -0.49 -22.87 8.24
N SER A 328 0.09 -21.72 7.95
CA SER A 328 0.74 -21.48 6.65
C SER A 328 2.17 -21.00 6.85
N SER A 329 3.11 -21.58 6.10
CA SER A 329 4.48 -21.06 6.03
C SER A 329 4.51 -19.76 5.23
N MET A 330 5.53 -18.92 5.47
CA MET A 330 5.75 -17.71 4.67
C MET A 330 5.80 -18.04 3.19
N THR A 331 6.61 -19.02 2.77
CA THR A 331 6.74 -19.42 1.36
C THR A 331 5.38 -19.73 0.72
N SER A 332 4.52 -20.47 1.43
CA SER A 332 3.18 -20.82 0.93
C SER A 332 2.25 -19.61 0.82
N LEU A 333 2.34 -18.65 1.75
CA LEU A 333 1.58 -17.41 1.71
C LEU A 333 2.05 -16.50 0.58
N GLY A 334 3.36 -16.34 0.44
CA GLY A 334 3.98 -15.60 -0.66
C GLY A 334 3.50 -16.11 -2.01
N GLN A 335 3.64 -17.42 -2.25
CA GLN A 335 3.19 -18.05 -3.50
C GLN A 335 1.69 -17.83 -3.76
N ALA A 336 0.83 -17.97 -2.74
CA ALA A 336 -0.60 -17.76 -2.89
C ALA A 336 -0.94 -16.32 -3.29
N VAL A 337 -0.25 -15.33 -2.69
CA VAL A 337 -0.44 -13.91 -3.01
C VAL A 337 0.13 -13.59 -4.39
N GLU A 338 1.33 -14.06 -4.71
CA GLU A 338 1.98 -13.85 -6.02
C GLU A 338 1.14 -14.39 -7.17
N GLN A 339 0.61 -15.61 -7.04
CA GLN A 339 -0.21 -16.25 -8.07
C GLN A 339 -1.55 -15.52 -8.24
N ARG A 340 -2.18 -15.11 -7.15
CA ARG A 340 -3.50 -14.47 -7.18
C ARG A 340 -3.45 -13.03 -7.70
N HIS A 341 -2.41 -12.28 -7.34
CA HIS A 341 -2.32 -10.85 -7.60
C HIS A 341 -1.24 -10.47 -8.62
N MET A 342 -0.53 -11.44 -9.20
CA MET A 342 0.53 -11.24 -10.20
C MET A 342 1.59 -10.23 -9.73
N ILE A 343 2.07 -10.45 -8.50
CA ILE A 343 3.14 -9.66 -7.89
C ILE A 343 4.42 -10.49 -7.72
N SER A 344 5.56 -9.79 -7.72
CA SER A 344 6.84 -10.32 -7.26
C SER A 344 6.93 -10.00 -5.78
N TYR A 345 7.05 -11.03 -4.93
CA TYR A 345 6.98 -10.90 -3.49
C TYR A 345 8.22 -11.49 -2.80
N PRO A 346 9.33 -10.75 -2.76
CA PRO A 346 10.56 -11.22 -2.13
C PRO A 346 10.35 -11.60 -0.66
N ALA A 347 11.11 -12.61 -0.20
CA ALA A 347 11.00 -13.14 1.16
C ALA A 347 11.16 -12.08 2.25
N ASP A 348 12.06 -11.11 2.08
CA ASP A 348 12.25 -10.02 3.04
C ASP A 348 11.03 -9.11 3.14
N LEU A 349 10.41 -8.79 2.01
CA LEU A 349 9.21 -7.97 1.98
C LEU A 349 8.05 -8.69 2.65
N LEU A 350 7.90 -9.98 2.34
CA LEU A 350 6.90 -10.85 2.96
C LEU A 350 7.11 -10.98 4.46
N ARG A 351 8.36 -11.09 4.91
CA ARG A 351 8.73 -11.11 6.33
C ARG A 351 8.25 -9.85 7.03
N HIS A 352 8.57 -8.68 6.49
CA HIS A 352 8.13 -7.39 7.06
C HIS A 352 6.60 -7.27 7.08
N ASP A 353 5.92 -7.67 6.01
CA ASP A 353 4.47 -7.56 5.92
C ASP A 353 3.74 -8.54 6.86
N ILE A 354 4.34 -9.67 7.21
CA ILE A 354 3.80 -10.63 8.20
C ILE A 354 4.21 -10.24 9.63
N GLU A 355 5.50 -10.17 9.92
CA GLU A 355 6.03 -10.02 11.28
C GLU A 355 5.73 -8.61 11.83
N ASP A 356 5.98 -7.56 11.05
CA ASP A 356 5.87 -6.18 11.55
C ASP A 356 4.44 -5.63 11.47
N CYS A 357 3.62 -6.13 10.53
CA CYS A 357 2.27 -5.60 10.32
C CYS A 357 1.15 -6.50 10.85
N LEU A 358 1.27 -7.82 10.74
CA LEU A 358 0.19 -8.73 11.13
C LEU A 358 0.44 -9.33 12.51
N GLU A 359 1.64 -9.85 12.75
CA GLU A 359 2.00 -10.54 14.00
C GLU A 359 2.12 -9.55 15.16
N GLN A 360 2.89 -8.46 15.00
CA GLN A 360 3.01 -7.41 16.04
C GLN A 360 1.64 -6.81 16.44
N ARG A 361 0.64 -6.90 15.56
CA ARG A 361 -0.72 -6.40 15.78
C ARG A 361 -1.69 -7.45 16.32
N GLY A 362 -1.23 -8.69 16.52
CA GLY A 362 -2.07 -9.79 17.01
C GLY A 362 -3.12 -10.25 16.01
N LEU A 363 -2.92 -10.01 14.71
CA LEU A 363 -3.83 -10.48 13.65
C LEU A 363 -3.49 -11.90 13.20
N VAL A 364 -2.21 -12.27 13.33
CA VAL A 364 -1.70 -13.62 13.12
C VAL A 364 -0.77 -13.98 14.26
N GLU A 365 -0.67 -15.27 14.58
CA GLU A 365 0.20 -15.78 15.64
C GLU A 365 0.89 -17.08 15.19
N ARG A 366 2.03 -17.39 15.81
CA ARG A 366 2.75 -18.64 15.59
C ARG A 366 2.24 -19.70 16.58
N PRO A 367 1.56 -20.76 16.11
CA PRO A 367 1.06 -21.80 17.01
C PRO A 367 2.19 -22.64 17.64
N PHE A 368 3.39 -22.65 17.04
CA PHE A 368 4.54 -23.40 17.54
C PHE A 368 5.75 -22.48 17.77
N GLY A 369 6.35 -22.55 18.95
CA GLY A 369 7.55 -21.80 19.33
C GLY A 369 8.88 -22.38 18.81
N GLY A 370 8.83 -23.27 17.81
CA GLY A 370 10.00 -23.99 17.30
C GLY A 370 10.83 -23.20 16.27
N VAL A 371 12.15 -23.36 16.32
CA VAL A 371 13.13 -22.64 15.49
C VAL A 371 13.03 -22.95 13.98
N ASN A 372 12.45 -24.10 13.60
CA ASN A 372 12.65 -24.68 12.26
C ASN A 372 11.47 -24.57 11.27
N ALA A 373 10.32 -23.98 11.65
CA ALA A 373 9.28 -23.65 10.67
C ALA A 373 8.38 -22.52 11.20
N LYS A 374 8.67 -21.26 10.80
CA LYS A 374 7.78 -20.12 11.04
C LYS A 374 6.48 -20.31 10.25
N ARG A 375 5.49 -20.94 10.89
CA ARG A 375 4.12 -21.07 10.40
C ARG A 375 3.23 -20.10 11.17
N TYR A 376 2.26 -19.53 10.49
CA TYR A 376 1.34 -18.53 11.04
C TYR A 376 -0.10 -19.02 10.90
N ALA A 377 -0.94 -18.70 11.87
CA ALA A 377 -2.38 -18.92 11.86
C ALA A 377 -3.11 -17.61 12.19
N LEU A 378 -4.35 -17.47 11.72
CA LEU A 378 -5.17 -16.28 12.01
C LEU A 378 -5.62 -16.29 13.47
N THR A 379 -5.62 -15.12 14.11
CA THR A 379 -6.27 -14.93 15.41
C THR A 379 -7.76 -14.60 15.22
N PRO A 380 -8.59 -14.63 16.28
CA PRO A 380 -9.97 -14.14 16.20
C PRO A 380 -10.04 -12.67 15.74
N GLU A 381 -9.07 -11.84 16.16
CA GLU A 381 -8.96 -10.45 15.71
C GLU A 381 -8.62 -10.37 14.22
N GLY A 382 -7.71 -11.22 13.72
CA GLY A 382 -7.40 -11.34 12.29
C GLY A 382 -8.61 -11.71 11.44
N ILE A 383 -9.43 -12.67 11.90
CA ILE A 383 -10.68 -13.08 11.25
C ILE A 383 -11.66 -11.90 11.16
N ALA A 384 -11.83 -11.14 12.24
CA ALA A 384 -12.71 -9.97 12.20
C ALA A 384 -12.20 -8.90 11.22
N HIS A 385 -10.90 -8.61 11.19
CA HIS A 385 -10.39 -7.58 10.29
C HIS A 385 -10.56 -7.94 8.81
N ILE A 386 -10.32 -9.20 8.43
CA ILE A 386 -10.49 -9.61 7.03
C ILE A 386 -11.96 -9.68 6.63
N LEU A 387 -12.86 -10.10 7.52
CA LEU A 387 -14.30 -10.10 7.26
C LEU A 387 -14.85 -8.67 7.13
N LEU A 388 -14.38 -7.72 7.94
CA LEU A 388 -14.71 -6.31 7.80
C LEU A 388 -14.31 -5.79 6.42
N LEU A 389 -13.06 -6.03 6.00
CA LEU A 389 -12.55 -5.60 4.71
C LEU A 389 -13.39 -6.17 3.56
N ARG A 390 -13.66 -7.49 3.59
CA ARG A 390 -14.49 -8.15 2.58
C ARG A 390 -15.91 -7.58 2.55
N ARG A 391 -16.46 -7.23 3.71
CA ARG A 391 -17.78 -6.60 3.81
C ARG A 391 -17.82 -5.21 3.17
N GLN A 392 -16.78 -4.40 3.36
CA GLN A 392 -16.68 -3.07 2.75
C GLN A 392 -16.54 -3.13 1.22
N PHE A 393 -15.91 -4.19 0.69
CA PHE A 393 -15.80 -4.42 -0.76
C PHE A 393 -17.03 -5.09 -1.39
N ALA A 394 -17.94 -5.66 -0.61
CA ALA A 394 -19.17 -6.26 -1.13
C ALA A 394 -20.13 -5.17 -1.62
N ARG A 395 -20.40 -5.14 -2.94
CA ARG A 395 -21.16 -4.08 -3.64
C ARG A 395 -22.64 -4.00 -3.26
N ASP A 396 -23.21 -5.05 -2.66
CA ASP A 396 -24.61 -5.13 -2.26
C ASP A 396 -24.74 -5.09 -0.73
N GLN A 397 -24.98 -3.89 -0.20
CA GLN A 397 -24.93 -3.60 1.24
C GLN A 397 -26.29 -3.68 1.91
N ILE A 398 -26.96 -4.83 1.82
CA ILE A 398 -28.11 -5.11 2.69
C ILE A 398 -27.58 -5.17 4.12
N PRO A 399 -28.07 -4.34 5.07
CA PRO A 399 -27.63 -4.42 6.46
C PRO A 399 -27.81 -5.85 6.98
N LEU A 400 -26.79 -6.40 7.63
CA LEU A 400 -26.89 -7.71 8.24
C LEU A 400 -27.87 -7.61 9.41
N THR A 401 -28.86 -8.49 9.44
CA THR A 401 -29.60 -8.74 10.67
C THR A 401 -28.66 -9.38 11.70
N HIS A 402 -29.06 -9.45 12.98
CA HIS A 402 -28.23 -10.13 13.99
C HIS A 402 -27.99 -11.61 13.61
N ILE A 403 -28.99 -12.27 13.03
CA ILE A 403 -28.90 -13.66 12.53
C ILE A 403 -27.87 -13.77 11.39
N ASP A 404 -27.92 -12.86 10.41
CA ASP A 404 -26.96 -12.88 9.30
C ASP A 404 -25.54 -12.56 9.78
N ALA A 405 -25.42 -11.62 10.72
CA ALA A 405 -24.13 -11.24 11.28
C ALA A 405 -23.51 -12.36 12.14
N ASP A 406 -24.33 -13.19 12.80
CA ASP A 406 -23.82 -14.36 13.49
C ASP A 406 -23.17 -15.33 12.52
N ALA A 407 -23.88 -15.72 11.45
CA ALA A 407 -23.38 -16.66 10.46
C ALA A 407 -22.11 -16.15 9.74
N HIS A 408 -22.03 -14.84 9.48
CA HIS A 408 -20.97 -14.28 8.62
C HIS A 408 -19.79 -13.65 9.37
N ILE A 409 -19.93 -13.33 10.66
CA ILE A 409 -18.91 -12.59 11.42
C ILE A 409 -18.66 -13.26 12.77
N LEU A 410 -19.69 -13.36 13.62
CA LEU A 410 -19.51 -13.74 15.01
C LEU A 410 -19.18 -15.22 15.16
N ALA A 411 -19.88 -16.12 14.45
CA ALA A 411 -19.59 -17.55 14.47
C ALA A 411 -18.17 -17.88 13.97
N PRO A 412 -17.66 -17.32 12.85
CA PRO A 412 -16.25 -17.46 12.47
C PRO A 412 -15.26 -17.02 13.55
N VAL A 413 -15.50 -15.87 14.20
CA VAL A 413 -14.65 -15.36 15.28
C VAL A 413 -14.67 -16.31 16.49
N ARG A 414 -15.84 -16.81 16.89
CA ARG A 414 -16.00 -17.78 17.98
C ARG A 414 -15.30 -19.09 17.68
N LYS A 415 -15.50 -19.62 16.46
CA LYS A 415 -14.84 -20.84 16.00
C LYS A 415 -13.32 -20.70 16.14
N GLN A 416 -12.77 -19.58 15.68
CA GLN A 416 -11.34 -19.32 15.78
C GLN A 416 -10.87 -19.21 17.23
N ALA A 417 -11.63 -18.55 18.11
CA ALA A 417 -11.30 -18.44 19.54
C ALA A 417 -11.28 -19.80 20.22
N ALA A 418 -12.28 -20.66 19.96
CA ALA A 418 -12.36 -22.01 20.51
C ALA A 418 -11.19 -22.89 20.04
N LEU A 419 -10.77 -22.74 18.77
CA LEU A 419 -9.60 -23.44 18.26
C LEU A 419 -8.31 -23.01 18.97
N TRP A 420 -8.08 -21.71 19.17
CA TRP A 420 -6.93 -21.23 19.92
C TRP A 420 -6.96 -21.65 21.40
N ALA A 421 -8.12 -21.64 22.05
CA ALA A 421 -8.27 -22.12 23.43
C ALA A 421 -7.84 -23.58 23.54
N ARG A 422 -8.36 -24.46 22.67
CA ARG A 422 -8.00 -25.87 22.64
C ARG A 422 -6.50 -26.09 22.38
N HIS A 423 -5.91 -25.29 21.48
CA HIS A 423 -4.47 -25.34 21.21
C HIS A 423 -3.64 -24.98 22.45
N HIS A 424 -4.02 -23.92 23.16
CA HIS A 424 -3.36 -23.50 24.40
C HIS A 424 -3.53 -24.51 25.54
N ASP A 425 -4.63 -25.26 25.55
CA ASP A 425 -4.85 -26.39 26.46
C ASP A 425 -4.05 -27.66 26.07
N GLY A 426 -3.19 -27.57 25.04
CA GLY A 426 -2.34 -28.67 24.58
C GLY A 426 -3.05 -29.69 23.68
N ILE A 427 -4.28 -29.42 23.24
CA ILE A 427 -5.03 -30.28 22.32
C ILE A 427 -4.54 -30.02 20.91
N ASN A 428 -4.15 -31.08 20.19
CA ASN A 428 -3.73 -30.97 18.79
C ASN A 428 -4.93 -30.61 17.89
N VAL A 429 -5.03 -29.33 17.55
CA VAL A 429 -6.05 -28.76 16.68
C VAL A 429 -5.47 -28.05 15.46
N THR A 430 -4.18 -28.24 15.19
CA THR A 430 -3.49 -27.71 14.00
C THR A 430 -3.55 -28.69 12.84
N ASP A 431 -3.54 -28.16 11.61
CA ASP A 431 -3.56 -28.94 10.36
C ASP A 431 -2.26 -29.69 10.03
#